data_AF-A0A352DPD0-F1
#
_entry.id   AF-A0A352DPD0-F1
#
_cell.length_a   1.000
_cell.length_b   1.000
_cell.length_c   1.000
_cell.angle_alpha   90.00
_cell.angle_beta   90.00
_cell.angle_gamma   90.00
#
_symmetry.space_group_name_H-M   'P 1'
#
loop_
_entity.id
_entity.type
_entity.pdbx_description
1 polymer ?
#
loop_
_entity_poly.entity_id
_entity_poly.type
_entity_poly.pdbx_seq_one_letter_code
_entity_poly.pdbx_strand_id
1 'polypeptide(L)'
;GAVIVRNDAVISTGYNGSPRGRENCCDSGECPRLKLGLHQGEGYGMCKAVYAEANALLNCSRDQTQGADLYLTGITPDDGTIHAAKPCPLCARLIIQAGIRYVYLRQSSEPDGYKRIAADELEWYTRAE
;
A
#
# COMPACT_ATOMS: atom_id res chain seq x y z
N GLY A 1 -0.79 -3.34 5.53
CA GLY A 1 -1.97 -3.96 4.90
C GLY A 1 -2.86 -2.89 4.30
N ALA A 2 -3.62 -3.25 3.28
CA ALA A 2 -4.57 -2.38 2.60
C ALA A 2 -5.95 -3.05 2.54
N VAL A 3 -7.01 -2.25 2.68
CA VAL A 3 -8.41 -2.68 2.60
C VAL A 3 -9.16 -1.70 1.70
N ILE A 4 -9.93 -2.22 0.75
CA ILE A 4 -10.78 -1.40 -0.12
C ILE A 4 -12.22 -1.59 0.34
N VAL A 5 -12.91 -0.48 0.56
CA VAL A 5 -14.27 -0.43 1.08
C VAL A 5 -15.15 0.34 0.09
N ARG A 6 -16.34 -0.19 -0.18
CA ARG A 6 -17.37 0.52 -0.96
C ARG A 6 -18.74 0.16 -0.40
N ASN A 7 -19.60 1.18 -0.29
CA ASN A 7 -20.96 1.01 0.24
C ASN A 7 -20.97 0.28 1.60
N ASP A 8 -20.07 0.68 2.51
CA ASP A 8 -19.92 0.08 3.84
C ASP A 8 -19.55 -1.42 3.85
N ALA A 9 -19.07 -1.94 2.72
CA ALA A 9 -18.62 -3.32 2.60
C ALA A 9 -17.15 -3.38 2.20
N VAL A 10 -16.39 -4.29 2.82
CA VAL A 10 -15.05 -4.64 2.38
C VAL A 10 -15.17 -5.42 1.07
N ILE A 11 -14.58 -4.88 -0.01
CA ILE A 11 -14.61 -5.51 -1.33
C ILE A 11 -13.29 -6.19 -1.71
N SER A 12 -12.18 -5.77 -1.08
CA SER A 12 -10.86 -6.36 -1.33
C SER A 12 -9.87 -6.04 -0.21
N THR A 13 -8.84 -6.88 -0.09
CA THR A 13 -7.74 -6.71 0.87
C THR A 13 -6.40 -7.06 0.23
N GLY A 14 -5.32 -6.54 0.81
CA GLY A 14 -3.95 -6.80 0.37
C GLY A 14 -2.91 -6.60 1.47
N TYR A 15 -1.79 -7.29 1.34
CA TYR A 15 -0.60 -7.15 2.20
C TYR A 15 0.66 -7.19 1.33
N ASN A 16 1.81 -6.82 1.90
CA ASN A 16 3.09 -6.86 1.19
C ASN A 16 3.60 -8.30 1.10
N GLY A 17 3.86 -8.80 -0.10
CA GLY A 17 4.36 -10.16 -0.30
C GLY A 17 4.87 -10.38 -1.71
N SER A 18 5.73 -11.39 -1.90
CA SER A 18 6.17 -11.77 -3.24
C SER A 18 4.98 -12.17 -4.13
N PRO A 19 5.10 -12.10 -5.47
CA PRO A 19 4.11 -12.65 -6.37
C PRO A 19 3.70 -14.08 -5.99
N ARG A 20 2.44 -14.43 -6.25
CA ARG A 20 1.86 -15.73 -5.87
C ARG A 20 2.75 -16.88 -6.35
N GLY A 21 3.05 -17.80 -5.43
CA GLY A 21 3.90 -18.97 -5.70
C GLY A 21 5.41 -18.67 -5.81
N ARG A 22 5.87 -17.49 -5.38
CA ARG A 22 7.29 -17.13 -5.30
C ARG A 22 7.72 -16.97 -3.85
N GLU A 23 9.00 -17.22 -3.62
CA GLU A 23 9.65 -17.07 -2.32
C GLU A 23 9.55 -15.64 -1.78
N ASN A 24 9.15 -15.48 -0.53
CA ASN A 24 9.09 -14.20 0.18
C ASN A 24 10.45 -13.83 0.76
N CYS A 25 10.62 -12.55 1.10
CA CYS A 25 11.82 -12.08 1.81
C CYS A 25 12.03 -12.80 3.15
N CYS A 26 10.96 -13.18 3.85
CA CYS A 26 11.04 -13.95 5.10
C CYS A 26 11.46 -15.41 4.88
N ASP A 27 11.14 -15.99 3.72
CA ASP A 27 11.51 -17.35 3.38
C ASP A 27 13.01 -17.42 3.04
N SER A 28 13.52 -16.42 2.31
CA SER A 28 14.95 -16.31 1.97
C SER A 28 15.82 -15.69 3.06
N GLY A 29 15.21 -15.20 4.15
CA GLY A 29 15.89 -14.43 5.21
C GLY A 29 16.51 -13.11 4.74
N GLU A 30 16.08 -12.58 3.59
CA GLU A 30 16.72 -11.43 2.94
C GLU A 30 15.73 -10.53 2.20
N CYS A 31 15.85 -9.22 2.42
CA CYS A 31 15.22 -8.21 1.59
C CYS A 31 16.29 -7.43 0.81
N PRO A 32 16.27 -7.43 -0.54
CA PRO A 32 17.28 -6.71 -1.34
C PRO A 32 17.28 -5.20 -1.08
N ARG A 33 16.12 -4.62 -0.75
CA ARG A 33 16.02 -3.20 -0.39
C ARG A 33 16.68 -2.88 0.95
N LEU A 34 16.54 -3.77 1.94
CA LEU A 34 17.20 -3.58 3.24
C LEU A 34 18.72 -3.70 3.11
N LYS A 35 19.24 -4.63 2.30
CA LYS A 35 20.68 -4.75 2.04
C LYS A 35 21.31 -3.49 1.43
N LEU A 36 20.55 -2.79 0.60
CA LEU A 36 20.99 -1.57 -0.07
C LEU A 36 20.67 -0.29 0.73
N GLY A 37 20.10 -0.42 1.93
CA GLY A 37 19.71 0.73 2.76
C GLY A 37 18.62 1.61 2.15
N LEU A 38 17.81 1.06 1.23
CA LEU A 38 16.80 1.83 0.49
C LEU A 38 15.54 2.07 1.33
N HIS A 39 15.06 3.31 1.34
CA HIS A 39 13.88 3.72 2.08
C HIS A 39 12.57 3.48 1.32
N GLN A 40 11.44 3.68 1.99
CA GLN A 40 10.10 3.55 1.40
C GLN A 40 9.91 4.51 0.21
N GLY A 41 9.55 3.94 -0.94
CA GLY A 41 9.41 4.70 -2.20
C GLY A 41 10.57 4.50 -3.17
N GLU A 42 11.68 3.94 -2.71
CA GLU A 42 12.88 3.74 -3.51
C GLU A 42 13.06 2.27 -3.93
N GLY A 43 13.67 2.07 -5.10
CA GLY A 43 14.08 0.74 -5.56
C GLY A 43 12.92 -0.23 -5.78
N TYR A 44 11.74 0.25 -6.18
CA TYR A 44 10.58 -0.62 -6.40
C TYR A 44 10.88 -1.74 -7.40
N GLY A 45 11.61 -1.44 -8.49
CA GLY A 45 12.01 -2.43 -9.49
C GLY A 45 12.89 -3.56 -8.95
N MET A 46 13.54 -3.37 -7.80
CA MET A 46 14.32 -4.41 -7.11
C MET A 46 13.54 -5.08 -5.98
N CYS A 47 12.38 -4.54 -5.60
CA CYS A 47 11.57 -5.14 -4.54
C CYS A 47 10.97 -6.45 -5.04
N LYS A 48 11.18 -7.54 -4.30
CA LYS A 48 10.49 -8.80 -4.56
C LYS A 48 8.99 -8.72 -4.28
N ALA A 49 8.57 -7.81 -3.39
CA ALA A 49 7.20 -7.74 -2.91
C ALA A 49 6.30 -6.88 -3.81
N VAL A 50 5.11 -7.40 -4.13
CA VAL A 50 3.95 -6.61 -4.50
C VAL A 50 3.41 -5.94 -3.24
N TYR A 51 3.21 -4.62 -3.30
CA TYR A 51 2.78 -3.85 -2.14
C TYR A 51 1.29 -4.08 -1.84
N ALA A 52 0.90 -3.81 -0.60
CA ALA A 52 -0.43 -4.06 -0.09
C ALA A 52 -1.53 -3.40 -0.93
N GLU A 53 -1.33 -2.16 -1.36
CA GLU A 53 -2.27 -1.39 -2.19
C GLU A 53 -2.44 -2.04 -3.56
N ALA A 54 -1.31 -2.41 -4.19
CA ALA A 54 -1.33 -3.10 -5.48
C ALA A 54 -2.00 -4.47 -5.37
N ASN A 55 -1.72 -5.24 -4.30
CA ASN A 55 -2.37 -6.53 -4.07
C ASN A 55 -3.89 -6.37 -3.83
N ALA A 56 -4.32 -5.35 -3.07
CA ALA A 56 -5.74 -5.09 -2.87
C ALA A 56 -6.43 -4.72 -4.18
N LEU A 57 -5.80 -3.92 -5.03
CA LEU A 57 -6.32 -3.58 -6.36
C LEU A 57 -6.34 -4.78 -7.31
N LEU A 58 -5.33 -5.65 -7.28
CA LEU A 58 -5.26 -6.87 -8.11
C LEU A 58 -6.32 -7.92 -7.73
N ASN A 59 -6.81 -7.89 -6.49
CA ASN A 59 -7.81 -8.83 -5.99
C ASN A 59 -9.27 -8.42 -6.29
N CYS A 60 -9.48 -7.30 -6.98
CA CYS A 60 -10.82 -6.86 -7.39
C CYS A 60 -10.79 -6.21 -8.78
N SER A 61 -11.96 -6.03 -9.38
CA SER A 61 -12.10 -5.34 -10.67
C SER A 61 -12.12 -3.82 -10.50
N ARG A 62 -11.71 -3.09 -11.54
CA ARG A 62 -11.80 -1.61 -11.56
C ARG A 62 -13.23 -1.11 -11.36
N ASP A 63 -14.23 -1.82 -11.85
CA ASP A 63 -15.64 -1.46 -11.69
C ASP A 63 -16.07 -1.49 -10.23
N GLN A 64 -15.53 -2.43 -9.45
CA GLN A 64 -15.75 -2.50 -8.02
C GLN A 64 -15.07 -1.34 -7.28
N THR A 65 -13.90 -0.88 -7.74
CA THR A 65 -13.14 0.19 -7.08
C THR A 65 -13.60 1.61 -7.42
N GLN A 66 -14.43 1.82 -8.45
CA GLN A 66 -14.93 3.15 -8.79
C GLN A 66 -15.68 3.80 -7.61
N GLY A 67 -15.16 4.93 -7.11
CA GLY A 67 -15.72 5.65 -5.98
C GLY A 67 -15.55 4.97 -4.63
N ALA A 68 -14.75 3.91 -4.56
CA ALA A 68 -14.41 3.21 -3.33
C ALA A 68 -13.34 3.99 -2.52
N ASP A 69 -13.20 3.67 -1.25
CA ASP A 69 -12.17 4.21 -0.37
C ASP A 69 -11.14 3.13 -0.03
N LEU A 70 -9.87 3.52 0.11
CA LEU A 70 -8.77 2.63 0.47
C LEU A 70 -8.22 2.98 1.85
N TYR A 71 -8.15 2.00 2.73
CA TYR A 71 -7.54 2.12 4.06
C TYR A 71 -6.17 1.45 4.04
N LEU A 72 -5.13 2.16 4.51
CA LEU A 72 -3.75 1.70 4.55
C LEU A 72 -3.20 1.75 5.97
N THR A 73 -2.54 0.67 6.38
CA THR A 73 -1.86 0.55 7.67
C THR A 73 -0.48 -0.06 7.50
N GLY A 74 0.48 0.42 8.28
CA GLY A 74 1.79 -0.19 8.48
C GLY A 74 1.97 -0.56 9.95
N ILE A 75 2.59 -1.72 10.19
CA ILE A 75 3.00 -2.14 11.53
C ILE A 75 4.48 -2.48 11.45
N THR A 76 5.26 -2.00 12.42
CA THR A 76 6.65 -2.39 12.61
C THR A 76 6.69 -3.81 13.19
N PRO A 77 7.31 -4.78 12.51
CA PRO A 77 7.28 -6.17 12.97
C PRO A 77 7.94 -6.39 14.34
N ASP A 78 8.95 -5.60 14.68
CA ASP A 78 9.77 -5.80 15.89
C ASP A 78 9.03 -5.43 17.19
N ASP A 79 8.23 -4.37 17.17
CA ASP A 79 7.58 -3.82 18.37
C ASP A 79 6.06 -3.66 18.24
N GLY A 80 5.49 -3.96 17.06
CA GLY A 80 4.06 -3.85 16.80
C GLY A 80 3.55 -2.41 16.71
N THR A 81 4.43 -1.41 16.68
CA THR A 81 4.03 0.00 16.59
C THR A 81 3.45 0.34 15.23
N ILE A 82 2.58 1.36 15.19
CA ILE A 82 2.02 1.86 13.93
C ILE A 82 3.12 2.59 13.16
N HIS A 83 3.42 2.08 11.97
CA HIS A 83 4.19 2.79 10.97
C HIS A 83 3.24 3.62 10.10
N ALA A 84 3.50 4.92 10.00
CA ALA A 84 2.73 5.85 9.18
C ALA A 84 2.98 5.60 7.68
N ALA A 85 2.48 4.47 7.18
CA ALA A 85 2.64 4.06 5.80
C ALA A 85 1.94 5.02 4.84
N LYS A 86 2.63 5.38 3.75
CA LYS A 86 2.08 6.13 2.63
C LYS A 86 2.24 5.35 1.31
N PRO A 87 1.33 5.51 0.34
CA PRO A 87 1.51 4.95 -0.98
C PRO A 87 2.82 5.43 -1.61
N CYS A 88 3.59 4.51 -2.18
CA CYS A 88 4.71 4.91 -3.04
C CYS A 88 4.18 5.51 -4.36
N PRO A 89 5.01 6.22 -5.14
CA PRO A 89 4.57 6.83 -6.40
C PRO A 89 3.89 5.84 -7.36
N LEU A 90 4.38 4.59 -7.42
CA LEU A 90 3.75 3.57 -8.25
C LEU A 90 2.36 3.16 -7.74
N CYS A 91 2.22 2.87 -6.45
CA CYS A 91 0.92 2.55 -5.85
C CYS A 91 -0.06 3.72 -6.01
N ALA A 92 0.41 4.97 -5.84
CA ALA A 92 -0.40 6.16 -6.06
C ALA A 92 -0.98 6.21 -7.48
N ARG A 93 -0.18 5.94 -8.53
CA ARG A 93 -0.70 5.83 -9.91
C ARG A 93 -1.79 4.78 -10.04
N LEU A 94 -1.59 3.60 -9.45
CA LEU A 94 -2.56 2.51 -9.51
C LEU A 94 -3.86 2.87 -8.79
N ILE A 95 -3.77 3.49 -7.62
CA ILE A 95 -4.91 3.95 -6.82
C ILE A 95 -5.74 4.98 -7.61
N ILE A 96 -5.07 5.99 -8.19
CA ILE A 96 -5.72 7.01 -9.02
C ILE A 96 -6.41 6.36 -10.23
N GLN A 97 -5.68 5.51 -10.97
CA GLN A 97 -6.20 4.85 -12.17
C GLN A 97 -7.38 3.91 -11.88
N ALA A 98 -7.39 3.30 -10.68
CA ALA A 98 -8.46 2.45 -10.19
C ALA A 98 -9.73 3.21 -9.80
N GLY A 99 -9.70 4.55 -9.77
CA GLY A 99 -10.87 5.36 -9.41
C GLY A 99 -11.22 5.31 -7.93
N ILE A 100 -10.23 5.04 -7.06
CA ILE A 100 -10.36 5.23 -5.61
C ILE A 100 -10.60 6.72 -5.34
N ARG A 101 -11.50 7.02 -4.40
CA ARG A 101 -11.89 8.39 -4.03
C ARG A 101 -11.00 8.95 -2.93
N TYR A 102 -10.92 8.27 -1.80
CA TYR A 102 -10.08 8.66 -0.66
C TYR A 102 -9.14 7.55 -0.23
N VAL A 103 -7.97 7.95 0.25
CA VAL A 103 -7.04 7.08 0.96
C VAL A 103 -6.96 7.50 2.43
N TYR A 104 -7.20 6.54 3.32
CA TYR A 104 -7.14 6.69 4.77
C TYR A 104 -5.86 6.04 5.29
N LEU A 105 -4.92 6.84 5.76
CA LEU A 105 -3.62 6.39 6.26
C LEU A 105 -3.64 6.31 7.78
N ARG A 106 -3.40 5.14 8.36
CA ARG A 106 -3.27 5.00 9.81
C ARG A 106 -2.07 5.81 10.32
N GLN A 107 -2.27 6.59 11.39
CA GLN A 107 -1.27 7.45 12.03
C GLN A 107 -0.96 7.05 13.47
N SER A 108 -1.91 6.43 14.19
CA SER A 108 -1.74 6.03 15.60
C SER A 108 -2.63 4.84 15.95
N SER A 109 -2.46 4.26 17.14
CA SER A 109 -3.31 3.18 17.66
C SER A 109 -4.73 3.62 18.05
N GLU A 110 -5.00 4.93 18.10
CA GLU A 110 -6.31 5.46 18.44
C GLU A 110 -7.38 5.11 17.38
N PRO A 111 -8.66 4.98 17.76
CA PRO A 111 -9.75 4.66 16.83
C PRO A 111 -9.84 5.62 15.63
N ASP A 112 -9.73 6.93 15.89
CA ASP A 112 -9.80 7.99 14.86
C ASP A 112 -8.42 8.40 14.32
N GLY A 113 -7.39 7.59 14.59
CA GLY A 113 -6.01 7.85 14.20
C GLY A 113 -5.73 7.68 12.71
N TYR A 114 -6.45 8.38 11.84
CA TYR A 114 -6.31 8.32 10.39
C TYR A 114 -6.13 9.70 9.75
N LYS A 115 -5.22 9.78 8.78
CA LYS A 115 -5.12 10.91 7.85
C LYS A 115 -5.87 10.55 6.56
N ARG A 116 -6.86 11.36 6.19
CA ARG A 116 -7.57 11.24 4.91
C ARG A 116 -6.90 12.10 3.84
N ILE A 117 -6.69 11.54 2.65
CA ILE A 117 -6.16 12.23 1.48
C ILE A 117 -7.07 11.90 0.29
N ALA A 118 -7.39 12.89 -0.56
CA ALA A 118 -8.06 12.60 -1.83
C ALA A 118 -7.10 11.87 -2.78
N ALA A 119 -7.57 10.87 -3.51
CA ALA A 119 -6.67 10.05 -4.32
C ALA A 119 -5.91 10.85 -5.38
N ASP A 120 -6.55 11.88 -5.95
CA ASP A 120 -5.98 12.81 -6.94
C ASP A 120 -4.91 13.76 -6.36
N GLU A 121 -4.85 13.92 -5.03
CA GLU A 121 -3.82 14.67 -4.33
C GLU A 121 -2.57 13.83 -3.97
N LEU A 122 -2.58 12.53 -4.29
CA LEU A 122 -1.43 11.66 -4.01
C LEU A 122 -0.22 12.03 -4.88
N GLU A 123 0.97 12.01 -4.28
CA GLU A 123 2.23 12.14 -5.00
C GLU A 123 2.49 10.86 -5.82
N TRP A 124 2.22 10.92 -7.11
CA TRP A 124 2.28 9.76 -8.01
C TRP A 124 3.54 9.69 -8.88
N TYR A 125 4.46 10.65 -8.75
CA TYR A 125 5.75 10.65 -9.43
C TYR A 125 6.79 11.33 -8.55
N THR A 126 8.03 10.90 -8.70
CA THR A 126 9.19 11.60 -8.11
C THR A 126 9.67 12.61 -9.15
N ARG A 127 9.90 13.85 -8.73
CA ARG A 127 10.55 14.85 -9.59
C ARG A 127 12.03 14.47 -9.72
N ALA A 128 12.56 14.50 -10.94
CA ALA A 128 14.00 14.46 -11.12
C ALA A 128 14.54 15.83 -10.68
N GLU A 129 15.39 15.82 -9.67
CA GLU A 129 16.27 16.95 -9.36
C GLU A 129 17.47 16.95 -10.31
#